data_AF-A0A6M8VIU4-F1
#
_entry.id   AF-A0A6M8VIU4-F1
#
_cell.length_a   1.000
_cell.length_b   1.000
_cell.length_c   1.000
_cell.angle_alpha   90.00
_cell.angle_beta   90.00
_cell.angle_gamma   90.00
#
_symmetry.space_group_name_H-M   'P 1'
#
loop_
_entity.id
_entity.type
_entity.pdbx_description
1 polymer ?
#
loop_
_entity_poly.entity_id
_entity_poly.type
_entity_poly.pdbx_seq_one_letter_code
_entity_poly.pdbx_strand_id
1 'polypeptide(L)' 'MTVLRLTLIAALAVVLAGCASTAQRSASSEINAQYVAAVEQAAKQGGVEIIWVNPPRRSVANHDG' A
#
# COMPACT_ATOMS: atom_id res chain seq x y z
N MET A 1 -18.69 -20.18 -39.08
CA MET A 1 -18.31 -20.57 -37.69
C MET A 1 -16.97 -19.96 -37.24
N THR A 2 -16.04 -19.66 -38.14
CA THR A 2 -14.72 -19.08 -37.83
C THR A 2 -14.80 -17.65 -37.29
N VAL A 3 -15.68 -16.82 -37.83
CA VAL A 3 -15.88 -15.41 -37.39
C VAL A 3 -16.41 -15.33 -35.95
N LEU A 4 -17.35 -16.21 -35.58
CA LEU A 4 -17.90 -16.30 -34.21
C LEU A 4 -16.85 -16.75 -33.18
N ARG A 5 -15.92 -17.62 -33.58
CA ARG A 5 -14.82 -18.04 -32.71
C ARG A 5 -13.82 -16.91 -32.49
N LEU A 6 -13.52 -16.14 -33.54
CA LEU A 6 -12.61 -14.99 -33.45
C LEU A 6 -13.16 -13.89 -32.55
N THR A 7 -14.47 -13.60 -32.62
CA THR A 7 -15.10 -12.59 -31.74
C THR A 7 -15.09 -13.02 -30.27
N LEU A 8 -15.32 -14.31 -29.97
CA LEU A 8 -15.25 -14.85 -28.62
C LEU A 8 -13.83 -14.79 -28.04
N ILE A 9 -12.82 -15.13 -28.84
CA ILE A 9 -11.41 -15.07 -28.41
C ILE A 9 -11.01 -13.62 -28.12
N ALA A 10 -11.40 -12.67 -28.98
CA ALA A 10 -11.14 -11.25 -28.77
C ALA A 10 -11.81 -10.72 -27.50
N ALA A 11 -13.07 -11.09 -27.24
CA ALA A 11 -13.79 -10.70 -26.03
C ALA A 11 -13.11 -11.25 -24.76
N LEU A 12 -12.66 -12.51 -24.79
CA LEU A 12 -11.97 -13.12 -23.66
C LEU A 12 -10.63 -12.42 -23.36
N ALA A 13 -9.88 -12.05 -24.40
CA ALA A 13 -8.62 -11.32 -24.24
C ALA A 13 -8.82 -9.94 -23.58
N VAL A 14 -9.90 -9.22 -23.91
CA VAL A 14 -10.23 -7.93 -23.28
C VAL A 14 -10.57 -8.10 -21.79
N VAL A 15 -11.33 -9.14 -21.44
CA VAL A 15 -11.67 -9.44 -20.04
C VAL A 15 -10.41 -9.77 -19.22
N LEU A 16 -9.50 -10.58 -19.78
CA LEU A 16 -8.24 -10.95 -19.14
C LEU A 16 -7.31 -9.74 -18.94
N ALA A 17 -7.25 -8.82 -19.90
CA ALA A 17 -6.47 -7.59 -19.77
C ALA A 17 -6.99 -6.67 -18.65
N GLY A 18 -8.31 -6.63 -18.44
CA GLY A 18 -8.92 -5.86 -17.34
C GLY A 18 -8.55 -6.37 -15.95
N CYS A 19 -8.38 -7.69 -15.77
CA CYS A 19 -7.95 -8.27 -14.50
C CYS A 19 -6.50 -7.94 -14.13
N ALA A 20 -5.59 -7.89 -15.10
CA ALA A 20 -4.19 -7.50 -14.86
C ALA A 20 -4.04 -5.99 -14.60
N SER A 21 -4.97 -5.16 -15.08
CA SER A 21 -4.90 -3.71 -14.94
C SER A 21 -5.41 -3.18 -13.59
N THR A 22 -5.93 -4.05 -12.73
CA THR A 22 -6.29 -3.65 -11.36
C THR A 22 -5.04 -3.59 -10.51
N ALA A 23 -4.37 -2.44 -10.54
CA ALA A 23 -3.36 -2.12 -9.55
C ALA A 23 -4.03 -2.05 -8.17
N GLN A 24 -3.75 -3.03 -7.31
CA GLN A 24 -4.14 -2.99 -5.91
C GLN A 24 -3.43 -1.79 -5.27
N ARG A 25 -4.11 -0.64 -5.16
CA ARG A 25 -3.64 0.50 -4.37
C ARG A 25 -3.64 0.10 -2.90
N SER A 26 -2.59 -0.60 -2.51
CA SER A 26 -2.29 -0.80 -1.10
C SER A 26 -1.93 0.58 -0.57
N ALA A 27 -2.77 1.12 0.32
CA ALA A 27 -2.42 2.31 1.08
C ALA A 27 -1.14 1.98 1.83
N SER A 28 -0.01 2.47 1.32
CA SER A 28 1.27 2.25 1.96
C SER A 28 1.28 3.10 3.23
N SER A 29 1.48 2.45 4.35
CA SER A 29 1.68 3.12 5.63
C SER A 29 3.04 2.74 6.15
N GLU A 30 3.73 3.71 6.74
CA GLU A 30 5.03 3.52 7.37
C GLU A 30 4.99 4.08 8.79
N ILE A 31 5.94 3.66 9.62
CA ILE A 31 6.06 4.19 10.97
C ILE A 31 6.41 5.68 10.87
N ASN A 32 5.71 6.51 11.63
CA ASN A 32 6.03 7.93 11.74
C ASN A 32 7.28 8.11 12.61
N ALA A 33 8.46 7.93 12.02
CA ALA A 33 9.74 7.95 12.71
C ALA A 33 10.01 9.27 13.44
N GLN A 34 9.59 10.41 12.87
CA GLN A 34 9.75 11.72 13.51
C GLN A 34 8.95 11.81 14.82
N TYR A 35 7.71 11.35 14.79
CA TYR A 35 6.87 11.35 15.99
C TYR A 35 7.42 10.38 17.05
N VAL A 36 7.78 9.16 16.64
CA VAL A 36 8.37 8.16 17.54
C VAL A 36 9.63 8.70 18.21
N ALA A 37 10.54 9.29 17.44
CA ALA A 37 11.77 9.88 17.97
C ALA A 37 11.50 11.03 18.96
N ALA A 38 10.52 11.88 18.69
CA ALA A 38 10.17 12.97 19.60
C ALA A 38 9.64 12.44 20.95
N VAL A 39 8.79 11.41 20.92
CA VAL A 39 8.25 10.77 22.12
C VAL A 39 9.37 10.06 22.89
N GLU A 40 10.23 9.31 22.21
CA GLU A 40 11.36 8.62 22.84
C GLU A 40 12.36 9.60 23.47
N GLN A 41 12.62 10.74 22.81
CA GLN A 41 13.49 11.77 23.37
C GLN A 41 12.91 12.38 24.66
N ALA A 42 11.60 12.65 24.69
CA ALA A 42 10.94 13.14 25.90
C ALA A 42 10.94 12.08 27.01
N ALA A 43 10.70 10.81 26.69
CA ALA A 43 10.70 9.72 27.65
C ALA A 43 12.09 9.49 28.26
N LYS A 44 13.15 9.60 27.45
CA LYS A 44 14.53 9.50 27.90
C LYS A 44 14.87 10.58 28.93
N GLN A 45 14.38 11.80 28.77
CA GLN A 45 14.57 12.88 29.76
C GLN A 45 13.89 12.56 31.09
N GLY A 46 12.81 11.78 31.07
CA GLY A 46 12.11 11.31 32.26
C GLY A 46 12.63 9.98 32.84
N GLY A 47 13.64 9.35 32.22
CA GLY A 47 14.12 8.03 32.64
C GLY A 47 13.13 6.88 32.41
N VAL A 48 12.19 7.06 31.47
CA VAL A 48 11.15 6.07 31.15
C VAL A 48 11.53 5.32 29.87
N GLU A 49 11.41 3.99 29.89
CA GLU A 49 11.54 3.13 28.71
C GLU A 49 10.18 2.91 28.05
N ILE A 50 10.14 3.01 26.71
CA ILE A 50 8.92 2.84 25.92
C ILE A 50 9.04 1.57 25.08
N ILE A 51 8.00 0.73 25.14
CA ILE A 51 7.84 -0.44 24.28
C ILE A 51 6.61 -0.21 23.40
N TRP A 52 6.84 -0.11 22.10
CA TRP A 52 5.77 0.13 21.12
C TRP A 52 5.09 -1.19 20.71
N VAL A 53 3.84 -1.39 21.13
CA VAL A 53 3.01 -2.51 20.66
C VAL A 53 2.34 -2.20 19.32
N ASN A 54 1.95 -0.94 19.11
CA ASN A 54 1.39 -0.44 17.85
C ASN A 54 1.92 0.98 17.60
N PRO A 55 3.11 1.15 17.01
CA PRO A 55 3.69 2.46 16.82
C PRO A 55 2.85 3.30 15.85
N PRO A 56 2.82 4.64 16.04
CA PRO A 56 2.06 5.53 15.18
C PRO A 56 2.57 5.45 13.74
N ARG A 57 1.63 5.34 12.80
CA ARG A 57 1.91 5.22 11.37
C ARG A 57 1.42 6.46 10.62
N ARG A 58 2.13 6.83 9.56
CA ARG A 58 1.69 7.84 8.60
C ARG A 58 1.35 7.18 7.27
N SER A 59 0.34 7.72 6.59
CA SER A 59 0.07 7.36 5.21
C SER A 59 1.18 7.93 4.34
N VAL A 60 1.82 7.09 3.54
CA VAL A 60 2.60 7.58 2.40
C VAL A 60 1.71 7.47 1.19
N ALA A 61 1.43 8.61 0.55
CA ALA A 61 0.83 8.56 -0.76
C ALA A 61 1.82 7.79 -1.64
N ASN A 62 1.36 6.72 -2.31
CA ASN A 62 2.15 6.07 -3.35
C ASN A 62 2.34 7.13 -4.45
N HIS A 63 3.48 7.82 -4.43
CA HIS A 63 3.91 8.68 -5.53
C HIS A 63 4.60 7.75 -6.53
N ASP A 64 3.77 7.06 -7.31
CA ASP A 64 4.24 6.28 -8.44
C ASP A 64 4.66 7.27 -9.54
N GLY A 65 5.96 7.59 -9.61
CA GLY A 65 6.64 8.19 -10.78
C GLY A 65 6.47 9.68 -11.00
#